data_AF-A0A7Y4UL37-F1
#
_entry.id   AF-A0A7Y4UL37-F1
#
_cell.length_a   1.000
_cell.length_b   1.000
_cell.length_c   1.000
_cell.angle_alpha   90.00
_cell.angle_beta   90.00
_cell.angle_gamma   90.00
#
_symmetry.space_group_name_H-M   'P 1'
#
loop_
_entity.id
_entity.type
_entity.pdbx_description
1 polymer ?
#
loop_
_entity_poly.entity_id
_entity_poly.type
_entity_poly.pdbx_seq_one_letter_code
_entity_poly.pdbx_strand_id
1 'polypeptide(L)'
;MTKQHDTSLIQHAFIKWFKDSSQLFSTPLTITKHTKQSIELTFTNANSMISATLTSREISVQFNWDGIFWDYLIYFEAVPEFYRGYYVDSLRHADDDTFYVNRELLWETRLFEPFLAWVNNNLINTPCIVIYRHDKSFPTVKLLDSPPENLSFIKNSDEIVIANPLYKKAITIQH
;
A
#
# COMPACT_ATOMS: atom_id res chain seq x y z
N MET A 1 1.31 26.89 -3.13
CA MET A 1 0.06 26.69 -2.36
C MET A 1 -0.94 25.82 -3.14
N THR A 2 -0.52 24.67 -3.67
CA THR A 2 -1.28 23.87 -4.65
C THR A 2 -1.84 22.55 -4.11
N LYS A 3 -1.51 22.18 -2.86
CA LYS A 3 -1.70 20.80 -2.35
C LYS A 3 -3.15 20.35 -2.14
N GLN A 4 -4.08 21.26 -1.85
CA GLN A 4 -5.42 20.87 -1.40
C GLN A 4 -6.39 20.53 -2.55
N HIS A 5 -6.25 21.16 -3.71
CA HIS A 5 -7.12 20.91 -4.87
C HIS A 5 -6.88 19.53 -5.49
N ASP A 6 -5.63 19.08 -5.56
CA ASP A 6 -5.30 17.79 -6.18
C ASP A 6 -5.80 16.61 -5.34
N THR A 7 -5.84 16.76 -4.01
CA THR A 7 -6.31 15.72 -3.08
C THR A 7 -7.77 15.33 -3.35
N SER A 8 -8.64 16.31 -3.57
CA SER A 8 -10.07 16.03 -3.83
C SER A 8 -10.30 15.33 -5.17
N LEU A 9 -9.47 15.62 -6.18
CA LEU A 9 -9.62 15.05 -7.52
C LEU A 9 -9.17 13.59 -7.56
N ILE A 10 -8.00 13.28 -6.99
CA ILE A 10 -7.52 11.89 -6.95
C ILE A 10 -8.44 11.00 -6.11
N GLN A 11 -8.95 11.50 -4.98
CA GLN A 11 -9.93 10.76 -4.17
C GLN A 11 -11.22 10.49 -4.95
N HIS A 12 -11.72 11.46 -5.71
CA HIS A 12 -12.90 11.27 -6.55
C HIS A 12 -12.66 10.23 -7.65
N ALA A 13 -11.53 10.35 -8.36
CA ALA A 13 -11.12 9.40 -9.39
C ALA A 13 -10.98 7.98 -8.80
N PHE A 14 -10.37 7.85 -7.63
CA PHE A 14 -10.22 6.58 -6.94
C PHE A 14 -11.56 5.97 -6.53
N ILE A 15 -12.49 6.75 -5.94
CA ILE A 15 -13.81 6.24 -5.56
C ILE A 15 -14.58 5.74 -6.79
N LYS A 16 -14.50 6.47 -7.90
CA LYS A 16 -15.14 6.07 -9.16
C LYS A 16 -14.53 4.76 -9.66
N TRP A 17 -13.21 4.71 -9.81
CA TRP A 17 -12.49 3.50 -10.24
C TRP A 17 -12.78 2.32 -9.30
N PHE A 18 -12.71 2.52 -7.99
CA PHE A 18 -12.88 1.47 -6.98
C PHE A 18 -14.29 0.87 -7.00
N LYS A 19 -15.33 1.64 -7.32
CA LYS A 19 -16.68 1.07 -7.49
C LYS A 19 -16.72 0.04 -8.61
N ASP A 20 -16.03 0.32 -9.71
CA ASP A 20 -16.03 -0.53 -10.90
C ASP A 20 -15.04 -1.71 -10.76
N SER A 21 -13.93 -1.51 -10.02
CA SER A 21 -12.85 -2.50 -9.86
C SER A 21 -12.92 -3.31 -8.57
N SER A 22 -13.75 -2.94 -7.59
CA SER A 22 -13.81 -3.59 -6.26
C SER A 22 -13.99 -5.11 -6.32
N GLN A 23 -14.75 -5.60 -7.31
CA GLN A 23 -15.02 -7.02 -7.55
C GLN A 23 -13.80 -7.78 -8.06
N LEU A 24 -12.80 -7.08 -8.60
CA LEU A 24 -11.58 -7.66 -9.16
C LEU A 24 -10.52 -7.92 -8.08
N PHE A 25 -10.70 -7.39 -6.87
CA PHE A 25 -9.82 -7.70 -5.76
C PHE A 25 -10.11 -9.11 -5.24
N SER A 26 -9.09 -9.96 -5.26
CA SER A 26 -9.17 -11.32 -4.76
C SER A 26 -9.25 -11.37 -3.21
N THR A 27 -8.97 -10.26 -2.52
CA THR A 27 -9.32 -10.05 -1.11
C THR A 27 -10.19 -8.79 -0.97
N PRO A 28 -11.41 -8.86 -0.40
CA PRO A 28 -12.31 -7.71 -0.40
C PRO A 28 -11.78 -6.53 0.42
N LEU A 29 -11.71 -5.33 -0.18
CA LEU A 29 -11.42 -4.10 0.53
C LEU A 29 -12.68 -3.30 0.83
N THR A 30 -12.67 -2.60 1.96
CA THR A 30 -13.72 -1.67 2.36
C THR A 30 -13.10 -0.32 2.69
N ILE A 31 -13.66 0.76 2.15
CA ILE A 31 -13.34 2.12 2.58
C ILE A 31 -13.89 2.31 4.00
N THR A 32 -13.01 2.56 4.96
CA THR A 32 -13.39 2.70 6.38
C THR A 32 -13.41 4.13 6.84
N LYS A 33 -12.59 4.99 6.22
CA LYS A 33 -12.53 6.40 6.56
C LYS A 33 -12.22 7.22 5.31
N HIS A 34 -12.90 8.35 5.21
CA HIS A 34 -12.69 9.32 4.14
C HIS A 34 -12.55 10.70 4.78
N THR A 35 -11.40 11.33 4.55
CA THR A 35 -11.09 12.67 5.05
C THR A 35 -10.71 13.58 3.89
N LYS A 36 -10.60 14.88 4.16
CA LYS A 36 -10.09 15.86 3.18
C LYS A 36 -8.65 15.57 2.73
N GLN A 37 -7.91 14.73 3.46
CA GLN A 37 -6.50 14.45 3.21
C GLN A 37 -6.26 13.04 2.65
N SER A 38 -7.14 12.09 2.99
CA SER A 38 -6.92 10.68 2.68
C SER A 38 -8.22 9.86 2.56
N ILE A 39 -8.10 8.70 1.92
CA ILE A 39 -9.04 7.58 2.02
C ILE A 39 -8.30 6.42 2.68
N GLU A 40 -8.86 5.85 3.75
CA GLU A 40 -8.33 4.68 4.42
C GLU A 40 -9.19 3.45 4.06
N LEU A 41 -8.51 2.37 3.67
CA LEU A 41 -9.10 1.09 3.30
C LEU A 41 -8.63 0.00 4.25
N THR A 42 -9.53 -0.92 4.56
CA THR A 42 -9.20 -2.15 5.29
C THR A 42 -9.58 -3.37 4.46
N PHE A 43 -8.86 -4.46 4.66
CA PHE A 43 -9.12 -5.73 4.02
C PHE A 43 -10.08 -6.52 4.90
N THR A 44 -11.28 -6.78 4.41
CA THR A 44 -12.44 -7.28 5.17
C THR A 44 -12.19 -8.63 5.86
N ASN A 45 -11.31 -9.44 5.26
CA ASN A 45 -10.91 -10.74 5.80
C ASN A 45 -9.47 -10.77 6.33
N ALA A 46 -8.72 -9.67 6.22
CA ALA A 46 -7.39 -9.60 6.80
C ALA A 46 -7.47 -9.33 8.30
N ASN A 47 -6.36 -9.58 8.98
CA ASN A 47 -6.19 -9.00 10.30
C ASN A 47 -6.23 -7.45 10.21
N SER A 48 -6.53 -6.78 11.33
CA SER A 48 -6.45 -5.31 11.40
C SER A 48 -5.02 -4.76 11.26
N MET A 49 -4.05 -5.64 10.98
CA MET A 49 -2.65 -5.28 10.87
C MET A 49 -2.30 -4.79 9.47
N ILE A 50 -3.16 -4.99 8.47
CA ILE A 50 -2.90 -4.48 7.12
C ILE A 50 -4.01 -3.53 6.72
N SER A 51 -3.62 -2.36 6.25
CA SER A 51 -4.54 -1.36 5.70
C SER A 51 -3.88 -0.69 4.51
N ALA A 52 -4.69 0.00 3.71
CA ALA A 52 -4.18 0.84 2.64
C ALA A 52 -4.66 2.28 2.84
N THR A 53 -3.85 3.24 2.42
CA THR A 53 -4.18 4.66 2.48
C THR A 53 -3.91 5.30 1.13
N LEU A 54 -4.92 5.97 0.57
CA LEU A 54 -4.76 6.89 -0.55
C LEU A 54 -4.59 8.30 0.00
N THR A 55 -3.56 9.02 -0.47
CA THR A 55 -3.36 10.44 -0.21
C THR A 55 -3.43 11.25 -1.51
N SER A 56 -2.94 12.49 -1.50
CA SER A 56 -2.90 13.34 -2.68
C SER A 56 -1.89 12.92 -3.76
N ARG A 57 -0.99 11.99 -3.43
CA ARG A 57 0.15 11.61 -4.27
C ARG A 57 0.38 10.12 -4.38
N GLU A 58 -0.13 9.35 -3.43
CA GLU A 58 0.24 7.95 -3.30
C GLU A 58 -0.92 7.08 -2.84
N ILE A 59 -0.82 5.80 -3.18
CA ILE A 59 -1.49 4.71 -2.48
C ILE A 59 -0.40 3.90 -1.77
N SER A 60 -0.53 3.74 -0.47
CA SER A 60 0.37 2.90 0.33
C SER A 60 -0.39 1.77 0.99
N VAL A 61 0.27 0.61 1.13
CA VAL A 61 -0.17 -0.49 1.99
C VAL A 61 0.76 -0.54 3.17
N GLN A 62 0.20 -0.52 4.36
CA GLN A 62 0.94 -0.40 5.60
C GLN A 62 0.65 -1.57 6.53
N PHE A 63 1.67 -1.94 7.29
CA PHE A 63 1.51 -2.82 8.43
C PHE A 63 1.37 -2.01 9.72
N ASN A 64 0.32 -2.31 10.46
CA ASN A 64 0.02 -1.76 11.77
C ASN A 64 0.03 -2.89 12.80
N TRP A 65 0.62 -2.65 13.96
CA TRP A 65 0.56 -3.59 15.07
C TRP A 65 0.19 -2.86 16.34
N ASP A 66 -0.79 -3.42 17.04
CA ASP A 66 -1.40 -2.81 18.24
C ASP A 66 -1.87 -1.36 18.02
N GLY A 67 -2.45 -1.10 16.83
CA GLY A 67 -2.94 0.23 16.45
C GLY A 67 -1.85 1.25 16.08
N ILE A 68 -0.59 0.83 16.03
CA ILE A 68 0.56 1.67 15.68
C ILE A 68 1.03 1.33 14.27
N PHE A 69 1.37 2.34 13.46
CA PHE A 69 2.04 2.15 12.18
C PHE A 69 3.48 1.67 12.40
N TRP A 70 3.86 0.60 11.71
CA TRP A 70 5.22 0.07 11.79
C TRP A 70 6.02 0.37 10.54
N ASP A 71 5.50 -0.01 9.37
CA ASP A 71 6.20 0.17 8.10
C ASP A 71 5.25 0.05 6.90
N TYR A 72 5.73 0.45 5.73
CA TYR A 72 5.07 0.22 4.45
C TYR A 72 5.43 -1.16 3.89
N LEU A 73 4.42 -1.88 3.42
CA LEU A 73 4.61 -3.10 2.62
C LEU A 73 4.91 -2.77 1.16
N ILE A 74 4.23 -1.75 0.64
CA ILE A 74 4.41 -1.20 -0.71
C ILE A 74 3.83 0.22 -0.71
N TYR A 75 4.32 1.08 -1.59
CA TYR A 75 3.66 2.32 -1.94
C TYR A 75 3.86 2.61 -3.43
N PHE A 76 2.86 3.25 -4.01
CA PHE A 76 2.86 3.73 -5.39
C PHE A 76 2.71 5.23 -5.34
N GLU A 77 3.54 5.97 -6.07
CA GLU A 77 3.47 7.43 -6.14
C GLU A 77 3.22 7.87 -7.58
N ALA A 78 2.42 8.92 -7.75
CA ALA A 78 2.28 9.59 -9.03
C ALA A 78 2.00 11.08 -8.80
N VAL A 79 2.75 11.93 -9.49
CA VAL A 79 2.63 13.38 -9.37
C VAL A 79 2.32 13.97 -10.74
N PRO A 80 1.03 14.20 -11.06
CA PRO A 80 0.65 14.71 -12.37
C PRO A 80 1.20 16.11 -12.63
N GLU A 81 1.91 16.25 -13.74
CA GLU A 81 2.39 17.51 -14.28
C GLU A 81 1.83 17.70 -15.69
N PHE A 82 1.40 18.92 -16.03
CA PHE A 82 0.90 19.21 -17.36
C PHE A 82 2.05 19.63 -18.28
N TYR A 83 2.26 18.88 -19.37
CA TYR A 83 3.36 19.07 -20.30
C TYR A 83 2.87 18.92 -21.75
N ARG A 84 3.05 19.99 -22.54
CA ARG A 84 2.76 20.02 -23.99
C ARG A 84 1.38 19.47 -24.40
N GLY A 85 0.34 19.78 -23.63
CA GLY A 85 -1.03 19.35 -23.92
C GLY A 85 -1.44 18.01 -23.31
N TYR A 86 -0.51 17.34 -22.62
CA TYR A 86 -0.75 16.06 -21.94
C TYR A 86 -0.40 16.16 -20.45
N TYR A 87 -0.78 15.15 -19.69
CA TYR A 87 -0.28 14.91 -18.36
C TYR A 87 0.85 13.89 -18.39
N VAL A 88 1.83 14.09 -17.53
CA VAL A 88 2.95 13.19 -17.33
C VAL A 88 3.19 13.03 -15.83
N ASP A 89 3.81 11.93 -15.42
CA ASP A 89 4.22 11.76 -14.02
C ASP A 89 5.56 12.48 -13.80
N SER A 90 5.63 13.42 -12.86
CA SER A 90 6.87 14.16 -12.59
C SER A 90 7.93 13.29 -11.90
N LEU A 91 7.55 12.10 -11.42
CA LEU A 91 8.47 11.11 -10.82
C LEU A 91 8.95 10.07 -11.82
N ARG A 92 8.55 10.17 -13.09
CA ARG A 92 8.91 9.19 -14.11
C ARG A 92 10.42 9.19 -14.39
N HIS A 93 10.94 8.02 -14.77
CA HIS A 93 12.32 7.90 -15.23
C HIS A 93 12.52 8.65 -16.55
N ALA A 94 13.78 9.01 -16.85
CA ALA A 94 14.10 9.80 -18.04
C ALA A 94 13.77 9.08 -19.37
N ASP A 95 13.59 7.77 -19.33
CA ASP A 95 13.22 6.88 -20.44
C ASP A 95 11.71 6.57 -20.50
N ASP A 96 10.92 7.07 -19.54
CA ASP A 96 9.46 6.93 -19.56
C ASP A 96 8.83 8.09 -20.36
N ASP A 97 8.55 7.81 -21.63
CA ASP A 97 7.86 8.72 -22.56
C ASP A 97 6.33 8.56 -22.54
N THR A 98 5.75 8.06 -21.45
CA THR A 98 4.30 7.88 -21.36
C THR A 98 3.59 9.22 -21.15
N PHE A 99 2.67 9.55 -22.05
CA PHE A 99 1.80 10.72 -21.99
C PHE A 99 0.35 10.32 -21.74
N TYR A 100 -0.32 11.03 -20.84
CA TYR A 100 -1.69 10.76 -20.43
C TYR A 100 -2.60 11.90 -20.86
N VAL A 101 -3.78 11.57 -21.39
CA VAL A 101 -4.74 12.56 -21.87
C VAL A 101 -5.39 13.38 -20.74
N ASN A 102 -5.45 12.83 -19.54
CA ASN A 102 -5.98 13.48 -18.34
C ASN A 102 -5.31 12.91 -17.08
N ARG A 103 -5.54 13.55 -15.92
CA ARG A 103 -5.00 13.10 -14.63
C ARG A 103 -5.58 11.77 -14.16
N GLU A 104 -6.83 11.49 -14.49
CA GLU A 104 -7.52 10.26 -14.08
C GLU A 104 -6.83 9.04 -14.67
N LEU A 105 -6.55 9.04 -15.98
CA LEU A 105 -5.85 7.97 -16.67
C LEU A 105 -4.42 7.78 -16.14
N LEU A 106 -3.74 8.89 -15.79
CA LEU A 106 -2.43 8.83 -15.15
C LEU A 106 -2.50 8.11 -13.80
N TRP A 107 -3.42 8.52 -12.92
CA TRP A 107 -3.59 7.89 -11.61
C TRP A 107 -4.03 6.43 -11.73
N GLU A 108 -4.94 6.11 -12.64
CA GLU A 108 -5.38 4.74 -12.90
C GLU A 108 -4.20 3.86 -13.29
N THR A 109 -3.39 4.32 -14.25
CA THR A 109 -2.24 3.56 -14.77
C THR A 109 -1.09 3.43 -13.79
N ARG A 110 -0.80 4.49 -13.01
CA ARG A 110 0.40 4.57 -12.16
C ARG A 110 0.15 4.22 -10.70
N LEU A 111 -1.08 4.32 -10.23
CA LEU A 111 -1.44 4.08 -8.83
C LEU A 111 -2.47 2.96 -8.69
N PHE A 112 -3.62 3.08 -9.35
CA PHE A 112 -4.78 2.26 -9.02
C PHE A 112 -4.65 0.83 -9.53
N GLU A 113 -4.30 0.65 -10.81
CA GLU A 113 -4.07 -0.66 -11.42
C GLU A 113 -2.84 -1.36 -10.82
N PRO A 114 -1.68 -0.68 -10.60
CA PRO A 114 -0.56 -1.29 -9.87
C PRO A 114 -0.92 -1.73 -8.45
N PHE A 115 -1.75 -0.94 -7.73
CA PHE A 115 -2.24 -1.31 -6.42
C PHE A 115 -3.11 -2.58 -6.46
N LEU A 116 -4.09 -2.64 -7.37
CA LEU A 116 -4.91 -3.84 -7.58
C LEU A 116 -4.07 -5.06 -7.92
N ALA A 117 -3.14 -4.92 -8.88
CA ALA A 117 -2.25 -5.98 -9.29
C ALA A 117 -1.36 -6.46 -8.13
N TRP A 118 -0.83 -5.54 -7.32
CA TRP A 118 0.00 -5.91 -6.18
C TRP A 118 -0.79 -6.67 -5.13
N VAL A 119 -2.00 -6.21 -4.79
CA VAL A 119 -2.87 -6.90 -3.82
C VAL A 119 -3.16 -8.32 -4.30
N ASN A 120 -3.52 -8.49 -5.58
CA ASN A 120 -3.88 -9.80 -6.11
C ASN A 120 -2.69 -10.75 -6.26
N ASN A 121 -1.52 -10.24 -6.63
CA ASN A 121 -0.36 -11.08 -6.93
C ASN A 121 0.58 -11.31 -5.75
N ASN A 122 0.66 -10.35 -4.81
CA ASN A 122 1.63 -10.39 -3.72
C ASN A 122 0.93 -10.68 -2.38
N LEU A 123 -0.03 -9.83 -1.99
CA LEU A 123 -0.62 -9.92 -0.66
C LEU A 123 -1.34 -11.26 -0.41
N ILE A 124 -2.03 -11.78 -1.42
CA ILE A 124 -2.78 -13.03 -1.30
C ILE A 124 -1.88 -14.25 -1.29
N ASN A 125 -0.79 -14.18 -2.06
CA ASN A 125 0.18 -15.26 -2.16
C ASN A 125 1.23 -15.22 -1.06
N THR A 126 1.17 -14.25 -0.14
CA THR A 126 2.07 -14.13 1.00
C THR A 126 1.49 -14.89 2.20
N PRO A 127 1.93 -16.12 2.51
CA PRO A 127 1.48 -16.82 3.72
C PRO A 127 2.05 -16.23 5.01
N CYS A 128 3.11 -15.43 4.93
CA CYS A 128 3.80 -14.95 6.12
C CYS A 128 4.41 -13.57 5.90
N ILE A 129 4.11 -12.64 6.80
CA ILE A 129 4.78 -11.35 6.94
C ILE A 129 5.61 -11.43 8.21
N VAL A 130 6.91 -11.16 8.08
CA VAL A 130 7.82 -11.07 9.21
C VAL A 130 8.29 -9.64 9.33
N ILE A 131 8.09 -9.09 10.51
CA ILE A 131 8.52 -7.74 10.85
C ILE A 131 9.42 -7.83 12.05
N TYR A 132 10.56 -7.18 11.94
CA TYR A 132 11.56 -7.26 12.98
C TYR A 132 12.30 -5.94 13.11
N ARG A 133 12.80 -5.68 14.33
CA ARG A 133 13.59 -4.51 14.64
C ARG A 133 14.90 -4.94 15.30
N HIS A 134 16.01 -4.34 14.87
CA HIS A 134 17.31 -4.49 15.53
C HIS A 134 17.69 -3.19 16.25
N ASP A 135 17.97 -3.22 17.54
CA ASP A 135 18.63 -2.14 18.30
C ASP A 135 18.19 -0.71 17.92
N LYS A 136 16.96 -0.34 18.30
CA LYS A 136 16.33 0.98 18.04
C LYS A 136 16.27 1.43 16.57
N SER A 137 16.57 0.56 15.61
CA SER A 137 16.40 0.86 14.19
C SER A 137 14.92 0.95 13.80
N PHE A 138 14.66 1.41 12.58
CA PHE A 138 13.33 1.30 11.99
C PHE A 138 12.96 -0.19 11.81
N PRO A 139 11.68 -0.55 11.98
CA PRO A 139 11.22 -1.89 11.62
C PRO A 139 11.60 -2.22 10.19
N THR A 140 11.92 -3.48 9.95
CA THR A 140 12.06 -4.03 8.61
C THR A 140 10.95 -5.03 8.38
N VAL A 141 10.27 -4.92 7.25
CA VAL A 141 9.24 -5.87 6.83
C VAL A 141 9.71 -6.75 5.69
N LYS A 142 9.40 -8.05 5.80
CA LYS A 142 9.57 -9.03 4.73
C LYS A 142 8.29 -9.80 4.51
N LEU A 143 7.86 -9.85 3.24
CA LEU A 143 6.88 -10.81 2.75
C LEU A 143 7.61 -12.11 2.45
N LEU A 144 7.11 -13.23 2.96
CA LEU A 144 7.71 -14.56 2.78
C LEU A 144 6.70 -15.51 2.14
N ASP A 145 7.18 -16.28 1.15
CA ASP A 145 6.40 -17.28 0.41
C ASP A 145 6.12 -18.56 1.23
N SER A 146 6.75 -18.70 2.40
CA SER A 146 6.48 -19.74 3.37
C SER A 146 6.76 -19.25 4.79
N PRO A 147 6.15 -19.86 5.82
CA PRO A 147 6.61 -19.67 7.19
C PRO A 147 8.11 -20.00 7.26
N PRO A 148 8.94 -19.15 7.87
CA PRO A 148 10.36 -19.41 7.97
C PRO A 148 10.60 -20.63 8.89
N GLU A 149 11.22 -21.69 8.36
CA GLU A 149 11.67 -22.83 9.17
C GLU A 149 12.79 -22.43 10.14
N ASN A 150 13.54 -21.37 9.80
CA ASN A 150 14.60 -20.81 10.62
C ASN A 150 14.57 -19.28 10.57
N LEU A 151 14.52 -18.65 11.74
CA LEU A 151 14.55 -17.21 11.95
C LEU A 151 15.99 -16.67 12.06
N SER A 152 16.95 -17.30 11.39
CA SER A 152 18.37 -16.97 11.51
C SER A 152 18.70 -15.55 11.05
N PHE A 153 17.93 -15.01 10.11
CA PHE A 153 18.07 -13.65 9.59
C PHE A 153 17.54 -12.55 10.52
N ILE A 154 16.82 -12.94 11.58
CA ILE A 154 16.37 -12.03 12.66
C ILE A 154 17.02 -12.40 14.00
N LYS A 155 18.14 -13.13 13.97
CA LYS A 155 18.99 -13.30 15.16
C LYS A 155 19.40 -11.93 15.67
N ASN A 156 19.19 -11.70 16.97
CA ASN A 156 19.43 -10.42 17.66
C ASN A 156 18.45 -9.30 17.26
N SER A 157 17.22 -9.64 16.87
CA SER A 157 16.12 -8.65 16.84
C SER A 157 15.51 -8.53 18.22
N ASP A 158 15.20 -7.30 18.64
CA ASP A 158 14.58 -7.01 19.95
C ASP A 158 13.09 -7.33 19.93
N GLU A 159 12.48 -7.20 18.76
CA GLU A 159 11.05 -7.39 18.57
C GLU A 159 10.81 -8.04 17.21
N ILE A 160 10.01 -9.11 17.23
CA ILE A 160 9.63 -9.87 16.03
C ILE A 160 8.11 -10.06 16.06
N VAL A 161 7.46 -9.67 14.97
CA VAL A 161 6.06 -9.95 14.69
C VAL A 161 5.99 -10.83 13.46
N ILE A 162 5.45 -12.03 13.62
CA ILE A 162 5.15 -12.94 12.51
C ILE A 162 3.64 -12.97 12.36
N ALA A 163 3.13 -12.50 11.23
CA ALA A 163 1.71 -12.44 10.96
C ALA A 163 1.40 -13.13 9.63
N ASN A 164 0.28 -13.84 9.56
CA ASN A 164 -0.30 -14.15 8.25
C ASN A 164 -1.22 -13.00 7.85
N PRO A 165 -1.06 -12.42 6.65
CA PRO A 165 -1.85 -11.26 6.21
C PRO A 165 -3.35 -11.55 6.15
N LEU A 166 -3.74 -12.79 5.88
CA LEU A 166 -5.12 -13.22 5.70
C LEU A 166 -5.71 -13.94 6.94
N TYR A 167 -4.94 -14.17 8.00
CA TYR A 167 -5.43 -14.82 9.22
C TYR A 167 -5.10 -14.00 10.49
N LYS A 168 -5.98 -14.08 11.49
CA LYS A 168 -5.90 -13.30 12.74
C LYS A 168 -4.77 -13.72 13.71
N LYS A 169 -3.88 -14.62 13.32
CA LYS A 169 -2.78 -15.06 14.20
C LYS A 169 -1.51 -14.28 13.88
N ALA A 170 -1.09 -13.47 14.85
CA ALA A 170 0.28 -13.02 14.93
C ALA A 170 0.93 -13.63 16.17
N ILE A 171 2.22 -13.92 16.05
CA ILE A 171 3.07 -14.35 17.15
C ILE A 171 4.09 -13.24 17.36
N THR A 172 4.11 -12.69 18.56
CA THR A 172 5.14 -11.76 18.99
C THR A 172 6.21 -12.55 19.75
N ILE A 173 7.46 -12.36 19.35
CA ILE A 173 8.62 -12.87 20.09
C ILE A 173 9.37 -11.63 20.58
N GLN A 174 9.43 -11.48 21.90
CA GLN A 174 10.26 -10.49 22.58
C GLN A 174 11.44 -11.23 23.22
N HIS A 175 12.65 -10.72 22.99
CA HIS A 175 13.88 -11.26 23.56
C HIS A 175 14.35 -10.45 24.76
#